data_AF-A0A8T3RSC0-F1
#
_entry.id   AF-A0A8T3RSC0-F1
#
_cell.length_a   1.000
_cell.length_b   1.000
_cell.length_c   1.000
_cell.angle_alpha   90.00
_cell.angle_beta   90.00
_cell.angle_gamma   90.00
#
_symmetry.space_group_name_H-M   'P 1'
#
loop_
_entity.id
_entity.type
_entity.pdbx_description
1 polymer ?
#
loop_
_entity_poly.entity_id
_entity_poly.type
_entity_poly.pdbx_seq_one_letter_code
_entity_poly.pdbx_strand_id
1 'polypeptide(L)' 'MPKKYRQFSAEFKAEAVRLAESSDKAVTQIARELDIRVNQIYKWKKELTDKTVHAFPGKKQLKGSEPF' A
#
# COMPACT_ATOMS: atom_id res chain seq x y z
N MET A 1 15.39 -10.50 -23.33
CA MET A 1 16.16 -10.07 -22.14
C MET A 1 15.22 -10.11 -20.93
N PRO A 2 15.50 -10.89 -19.87
CA PRO A 2 14.61 -10.92 -18.71
C PRO A 2 14.59 -9.54 -18.06
N LYS A 3 13.39 -8.96 -17.95
CA LYS A 3 13.17 -7.67 -17.30
C LYS A 3 13.56 -7.85 -15.83
N LYS A 4 14.69 -7.27 -15.40
CA LYS A 4 15.12 -7.31 -13.99
C LYS A 4 14.03 -6.65 -13.15
N TYR A 5 13.19 -7.45 -12.51
CA TYR A 5 12.27 -6.97 -11.51
C TYR A 5 13.10 -6.61 -10.29
N ARG A 6 13.11 -5.32 -9.91
CA ARG A 6 13.63 -4.92 -8.60
C ARG A 6 12.79 -5.67 -7.56
N GLN A 7 13.40 -6.65 -6.90
CA GLN A 7 12.77 -7.34 -5.78
C GLN A 7 12.86 -6.40 -4.59
N PHE A 8 11.71 -5.91 -4.15
CA PHE A 8 11.57 -5.17 -2.91
C PHE A 8 11.11 -6.12 -1.82
N SER A 9 11.77 -6.05 -0.65
CA SER A 9 11.39 -6.81 0.53
C SER A 9 9.97 -6.49 0.97
N ALA A 10 9.28 -7.45 1.60
CA ALA A 10 7.92 -7.24 2.08
C ALA A 10 7.82 -6.06 3.07
N GLU A 11 8.85 -5.87 3.90
CA GLU A 11 8.99 -4.74 4.83
C GLU A 11 9.03 -3.40 4.08
N PHE A 12 9.84 -3.31 3.03
CA PHE A 12 9.93 -2.10 2.20
C PHE A 12 8.58 -1.76 1.53
N LYS A 13 7.86 -2.77 1.04
CA LYS A 13 6.51 -2.57 0.48
C LYS A 13 5.54 -2.04 1.53
N ALA A 14 5.59 -2.60 2.75
CA ALA A 14 4.73 -2.20 3.85
C ALA A 14 5.05 -0.79 4.34
N GLU A 15 6.33 -0.43 4.45
CA GLU A 15 6.75 0.93 4.78
C GLU A 15 6.31 1.94 3.72
N ALA A 16 6.51 1.64 2.43
CA ALA A 16 6.09 2.54 1.35
C ALA A 16 4.57 2.81 1.36
N VAL A 17 3.77 1.77 1.58
CA VAL A 17 2.31 1.89 1.69
C VAL A 17 1.94 2.62 2.97
N ARG A 18 2.54 2.27 4.11
CA ARG A 18 2.28 2.93 5.39
C ARG A 18 2.63 4.41 5.33
N LEU A 19 3.74 4.78 4.69
CA LEU A 19 4.11 6.17 4.47
C LEU A 19 3.07 6.86 3.58
N ALA A 20 2.58 6.19 2.53
CA ALA A 20 1.54 6.73 1.65
C ALA A 20 0.16 6.86 2.32
N GLU A 21 -0.10 6.15 3.41
CA GLU A 21 -1.35 6.24 4.16
C GLU A 21 -1.25 7.14 5.40
N SER A 22 -0.08 7.16 6.04
CA SER A 22 0.17 7.92 7.26
C SER A 22 0.73 9.31 7.00
N SER A 23 1.29 9.55 5.81
CA SER A 23 1.78 10.87 5.41
C SER A 23 0.73 11.59 4.57
N ASP A 24 0.54 12.88 4.84
CA ASP A 24 -0.25 13.80 4.00
C ASP A 24 0.39 14.07 2.61
N LYS A 25 1.53 13.42 2.31
CA LYS A 25 2.21 13.51 1.03
C LYS A 25 1.51 12.67 -0.03
N ALA A 26 1.49 13.17 -1.26
CA ALA A 26 0.99 12.40 -2.40
C ALA A 26 1.84 11.14 -2.64
N VAL A 27 1.17 10.05 -3.04
CA VAL A 27 1.81 8.76 -3.41
C VAL A 27 2.92 8.96 -4.45
N THR A 28 2.73 9.91 -5.36
CA THR A 28 3.71 10.33 -6.38
C THR A 28 5.01 10.87 -5.78
N GLN A 29 4.91 11.63 -4.69
CA GLN A 29 6.06 12.22 -4.02
C GLN A 29 6.83 11.15 -3.25
N ILE A 30 6.12 10.30 -2.51
CA ILE A 30 6.71 9.17 -1.79
C ILE A 30 7.40 8.20 -2.76
N ALA A 31 6.79 7.93 -3.90
CA ALA A 31 7.39 7.09 -4.93
C ALA A 31 8.72 7.67 -5.46
N ARG A 32 8.79 9.01 -5.63
CA ARG A 32 10.03 9.69 -6.03
C ARG A 32 11.08 9.65 -4.92
N GLU A 33 10.69 9.87 -3.66
CA GLU A 33 11.59 9.79 -2.50
C GLU A 33 12.18 8.37 -2.34
N LEU A 34 11.40 7.34 -2.65
CA LEU A 34 11.81 5.94 -2.53
C LEU A 34 12.43 5.34 -3.82
N ASP A 35 12.62 6.13 -4.87
CA ASP A 35 13.07 5.69 -6.22
C ASP A 35 12.24 4.51 -6.79
N ILE A 36 10.93 4.55 -6.59
CA ILE A 36 9.99 3.54 -7.10
C ILE A 36 8.93 4.15 -8.00
N ARG A 37 8.26 3.30 -8.79
CA ARG A 37 7.09 3.73 -9.56
C ARG A 37 5.87 3.80 -8.66
N VAL A 38 5.07 4.85 -8.83
CA VAL A 38 3.77 5.05 -8.15
C VAL A 38 2.84 3.85 -8.31
N ASN A 39 2.82 3.25 -9.51
CA ASN A 39 2.05 2.02 -9.78
C ASN A 39 2.44 0.84 -8.88
N GLN A 40 3.68 0.78 -8.38
CA GLN A 40 4.07 -0.26 -7.42
C GLN A 40 3.43 -0.02 -6.06
N ILE A 41 3.39 1.24 -5.58
CA ILE A 41 2.74 1.55 -4.30
C ILE A 41 1.24 1.23 -4.37
N TYR A 42 0.56 1.56 -5.46
CA TYR A 42 -0.85 1.18 -5.65
C TYR A 42 -1.07 -0.33 -5.66
N LYS A 43 -0.19 -1.08 -6.35
CA LYS A 43 -0.21 -2.55 -6.32
C LYS A 43 0.01 -3.09 -4.91
N TRP A 44 1.03 -2.61 -4.23
CA TRP A 44 1.36 -3.05 -2.87
C TRP A 44 0.28 -2.68 -1.87
N LYS A 45 -0.35 -1.52 -2.00
CA LYS A 45 -1.49 -1.13 -1.18
C LYS A 45 -2.63 -2.13 -1.34
N LYS A 46 -2.97 -2.50 -2.58
CA LYS A 46 -3.98 -3.53 -2.86
C LYS A 46 -3.55 -4.90 -2.33
N GLU A 47 -2.31 -5.32 -2.56
CA GLU A 47 -1.76 -6.59 -2.04
C GLU A 47 -1.73 -6.64 -0.51
N LEU A 48 -1.41 -5.53 0.17
CA LEU A 48 -1.40 -5.45 1.62
C LEU A 48 -2.82 -5.45 2.18
N THR A 49 -3.75 -4.70 1.59
CA THR A 49 -5.16 -4.74 1.99
C THR A 49 -5.73 -6.15 1.81
N ASP A 50 -5.48 -6.80 0.68
CA ASP A 50 -5.94 -8.16 0.38
C ASP A 50 -5.32 -9.21 1.32
N LYS A 51 -4.01 -9.11 1.57
CA LYS A 51 -3.33 -9.94 2.59
C LYS A 51 -3.83 -9.66 4.00
N THR A 52 -4.20 -8.43 4.32
CA THR A 52 -4.78 -8.09 5.63
C THR A 52 -6.18 -8.70 5.76
N VAL A 53 -6.96 -8.72 4.67
CA VAL A 53 -8.28 -9.38 4.63
C VAL A 53 -8.16 -10.90 4.79
N HIS A 54 -7.09 -11.52 4.29
CA HIS A 54 -6.84 -12.95 4.47
C HIS A 54 -6.04 -13.32 5.73
N ALA A 55 -5.30 -12.40 6.35
CA ALA A 55 -4.46 -12.66 7.53
C ALA A 55 -5.03 -12.09 8.84
N PHE A 56 -6.15 -11.34 8.82
CA PHE A 56 -6.83 -10.89 10.02
C PHE A 56 -8.33 -11.25 9.97
N PRO A 57 -8.81 -12.28 10.71
CA PRO A 57 -10.24 -12.47 10.96
C PRO A 57 -10.79 -11.43 11.97
N GLY A 58 -10.22 -10.22 12.01
CA GLY A 58 -10.51 -9.24 13.06
C GLY A 58 -9.99 -7.86 12.71
N LYS A 59 -10.75 -7.10 11.91
CA LYS A 59 -11.04 -5.68 12.18
C LYS A 59 -12.20 -5.21 11.31
N LYS A 60 -13.39 -5.39 11.89
CA LYS A 60 -14.60 -4.65 11.57
C LYS A 60 -14.38 -3.17 11.89
N GLN A 61 -14.39 -2.32 10.87
CA GLN A 61 -14.84 -0.92 10.92
C GLN A 61 -15.69 -0.76 9.64
N LEU A 62 -17.01 -0.59 9.62
CA LEU A 62 -17.94 0.19 10.45
C LEU A 62 -17.49 1.62 10.70
N LYS A 63 -17.69 2.44 9.67
CA LYS A 63 -18.32 3.78 9.70
C LYS A 63 -18.97 3.90 8.29
N GLY A 64 -20.26 4.10 8.10
CA GLY A 64 -21.26 4.78 8.92
C GLY A 64 -21.84 5.89 8.04
N SER A 65 -22.96 5.60 7.37
CA SER A 65 -23.89 6.61 6.87
C SER A 65 -25.27 5.94 6.76
N GLU A 66 -25.91 5.86 7.91
CA GLU A 66 -27.35 5.61 8.08
C GLU A 66 -28.11 6.93 7.79
N PRO A 67 -29.45 6.95 7.83
CA PRO A 67 -30.40 6.80 6.73
C PRO A 67 -30.99 8.15 6.23
N PHE A 68 -31.73 8.09 5.12
CA PHE A 68 -32.93 8.92 4.90
C PHE A 68 -34.03 8.02 4.34
#